data_AF-A0A183BBE5-F1
#
_entry.id   AF-A0A183BBE5-F1
#
_cell.length_a   1.000
_cell.length_b   1.000
_cell.length_c   1.000
_cell.angle_alpha   90.00
_cell.angle_beta   90.00
_cell.angle_gamma   90.00
#
_symmetry.space_group_name_H-M   'P 1'
#
loop_
_entity.id
_entity.type
_entity.pdbx_description
1 polymer ?
#
loop_
_entity_poly.entity_id
_entity_poly.type
_entity_poly.pdbx_seq_one_letter_code
_entity_poly.pdbx_strand_id
1 'polypeptide(L)'
;MRLFTDRVFQFDGVRILTPTSHELLQRVPPALEALGRIGASCPATWLLSASTNLKQGSGRTNDYLLPIKNAQQMSEAISHCIEAACHASFDTDCQKSLLEAANMGRIFMSAMFSDSDKTLVDKKVKELAERTASVCRTLRLLNNLAAPWIGMALTWRELQVLGTKRLLDRLLARKHYPMAIEFIRLGIEEQSSAETTAERRDKRLTELLTHWACHSTSGASEDSAFISERLSAILQTIRCALDTNSDDRSRPKSLYGNALGFVAHINFAVVASEALIAGREKVAEQLLEYEPRAWQQVPLLIKLGRFDRALVRAVETGNPELIAVVVAALQDQAKLPPADLAMVLRRHPIAMAIYQETWGHSTSSVGSSDNEAGGPLNLTQTALLSFDHEDDRASEAKKAVLAAYRETVSHSSCSPELLVVLFTVIHR
;
A
#
# COMPACT_ATOMS: atom_id res chain seq x y z
N MET A 1 9.38 -42.79 21.92
CA MET A 1 9.53 -41.34 21.71
C MET A 1 10.94 -41.06 21.23
N ARG A 2 11.16 -40.89 19.92
CA ARG A 2 12.42 -40.29 19.45
C ARG A 2 12.30 -38.79 19.70
N LEU A 3 13.10 -38.26 20.61
CA LEU A 3 13.27 -36.82 20.77
C LEU A 3 13.97 -36.33 19.49
N PHE A 4 13.20 -35.84 18.52
CA PHE A 4 13.74 -35.16 17.35
C PHE A 4 14.28 -33.81 17.80
N THR A 5 15.55 -33.77 18.19
CA THR A 5 16.29 -32.51 18.30
C THR A 5 16.92 -32.23 16.94
N ASP A 6 16.26 -31.39 16.15
CA ASP A 6 16.80 -30.95 14.88
C ASP A 6 17.84 -29.86 15.12
N ARG A 7 19.05 -30.08 14.58
CA ARG A 7 20.15 -29.11 14.62
C ARG A 7 20.27 -28.47 13.25
N VAL A 8 20.10 -27.15 13.19
CA VAL A 8 20.25 -26.37 11.96
C VAL A 8 21.48 -25.50 12.10
N PHE A 9 22.47 -25.72 11.23
CA PHE A 9 23.67 -24.90 11.15
C PHE A 9 23.36 -23.56 10.49
N GLN A 10 23.86 -22.48 11.09
CA GLN A 10 23.73 -21.12 10.58
C GLN A 10 25.11 -20.47 10.50
N PHE A 11 25.18 -19.28 9.91
CA PHE A 11 26.46 -18.58 9.69
C PHE A 11 27.20 -18.23 10.99
N ASP A 12 26.46 -18.04 12.07
CA ASP A 12 26.97 -17.47 13.31
C ASP A 12 26.62 -18.30 14.55
N GLY A 13 25.99 -19.47 14.39
CA GLY A 13 25.64 -20.38 15.47
C GLY A 13 24.90 -21.64 15.02
N VAL A 14 24.41 -22.41 16.00
CA VAL A 14 23.59 -23.60 15.81
C VAL A 14 22.26 -23.39 16.51
N ARG A 15 21.16 -23.60 15.78
CA ARG A 15 19.83 -23.64 16.39
C ARG A 15 19.53 -25.02 16.92
N ILE A 16 19.02 -25.06 18.15
CA ILE A 16 18.53 -26.26 18.80
C ILE A 16 17.02 -26.10 18.87
N LEU A 17 16.33 -26.93 18.08
CA LEU A 17 14.87 -26.96 18.06
C LEU A 17 14.42 -28.16 18.89
N THR A 18 13.65 -27.88 19.94
CA THR A 18 12.92 -28.89 20.69
C THR A 18 11.42 -28.72 20.41
N PRO A 19 10.57 -29.70 20.77
CA PRO A 19 9.12 -29.54 20.61
C PRO A 19 8.53 -28.33 21.36
N THR A 20 9.26 -27.78 22.33
CA THR A 20 8.79 -26.71 23.23
C THR A 20 9.66 -25.46 23.24
N SER A 21 10.89 -25.52 22.70
CA SER A 21 11.85 -24.42 22.73
C SER A 21 12.61 -24.28 21.42
N HIS A 22 12.98 -23.03 21.12
CA HIS A 22 13.92 -22.69 20.05
C HIS A 22 15.06 -21.92 20.69
N GLU A 23 16.23 -22.55 20.75
CA GLU A 23 17.42 -22.00 21.37
C GLU A 23 18.52 -21.75 20.33
N LEU A 24 19.31 -20.70 20.52
CA LEU A 24 20.49 -20.40 19.70
C LEU A 24 21.75 -20.62 20.53
N LEU A 25 22.60 -21.55 20.09
CA LEU A 25 23.95 -21.72 20.60
C LEU A 25 24.93 -21.00 19.67
N GLN A 26 25.53 -19.92 20.16
CA GLN A 26 26.43 -19.06 19.41
C GLN A 26 27.71 -18.80 20.21
N ARG A 27 28.86 -18.76 19.52
CA ARG A 27 30.09 -18.23 20.11
C ARG A 27 29.89 -16.74 20.38
N VAL A 28 30.25 -16.29 21.58
CA VAL A 28 30.17 -14.87 21.97
C VAL A 28 30.83 -14.01 20.89
N PRO A 29 30.08 -13.08 20.25
CA PRO A 29 30.62 -12.20 19.23
C PRO A 29 31.76 -11.32 19.77
N PRO A 30 32.80 -11.03 18.97
CA PRO A 30 33.99 -10.31 19.44
C PRO A 30 33.69 -8.91 20.00
N ALA A 31 32.68 -8.23 19.45
CA ALA A 31 32.23 -6.93 19.93
C ALA A 31 31.72 -6.99 21.38
N LEU A 32 30.96 -8.04 21.73
CA LEU A 32 30.48 -8.28 23.09
C LEU A 32 31.59 -8.83 24.00
N GLU A 33 32.43 -9.72 23.46
CA GLU A 33 33.55 -10.30 24.19
C GLU A 33 34.49 -9.21 24.72
N ALA A 34 34.76 -8.18 23.91
CA ALA A 34 35.60 -7.06 24.30
C ALA A 34 35.03 -6.20 25.44
N LEU A 35 33.71 -6.24 25.68
CA LEU A 35 33.03 -5.53 26.77
C LEU A 35 32.86 -6.42 28.03
N GLY A 36 32.66 -7.72 27.82
CA GLY A 36 32.33 -8.67 28.88
C GLY A 36 33.51 -9.44 29.48
N ARG A 37 34.72 -9.32 28.91
CA ARG A 37 35.91 -9.96 29.48
C ARG A 37 36.22 -9.40 30.87
N ILE A 38 36.58 -10.28 31.79
CA ILE A 38 37.04 -9.88 33.13
C ILE A 38 38.30 -9.03 32.97
N GLY A 39 38.28 -7.82 33.54
CA GLY A 39 39.36 -6.85 33.38
C GLY A 39 39.37 -6.13 32.03
N ALA A 40 38.29 -6.17 31.26
CA ALA A 40 38.16 -5.38 30.04
C ALA A 40 38.38 -3.89 30.33
N SER A 41 39.42 -3.31 29.72
CA SER A 41 39.84 -1.93 29.92
C SER A 41 39.83 -1.17 28.59
N CYS A 42 38.68 -1.17 27.91
CA CYS A 42 38.49 -0.42 26.67
C CYS A 42 37.54 0.76 26.87
N PRO A 43 37.63 1.82 26.03
CA PRO A 43 36.77 3.00 26.12
C PRO A 43 35.26 2.69 26.15
N ALA A 44 34.82 1.68 25.41
CA ALA A 44 33.43 1.25 25.38
C ALA A 44 32.97 0.61 26.71
N THR A 45 33.84 -0.14 27.40
CA THR A 45 33.54 -0.71 28.72
C THR A 45 33.43 0.38 29.78
N TRP A 46 34.31 1.38 29.73
CA TRP A 46 34.23 2.53 30.61
C TRP A 46 32.96 3.35 30.36
N LEU A 47 32.60 3.58 29.10
CA LEU A 47 31.36 4.27 28.75
C LEU A 47 30.12 3.51 29.22
N LEU A 48 30.09 2.19 29.06
CA LEU A 48 29.01 1.35 29.57
C LEU A 48 28.93 1.43 31.10
N SER A 49 30.07 1.35 31.79
CA SER A 49 30.15 1.46 33.26
C SER A 49 29.76 2.85 33.76
N ALA A 50 30.12 3.91 33.03
CA ALA A 50 29.67 5.26 33.29
C ALA A 50 28.14 5.34 33.19
N SER A 51 27.56 4.73 32.15
CA SER A 51 26.11 4.76 31.93
C SER A 51 25.31 4.05 33.02
N THR A 52 25.81 2.93 33.54
CA THR A 52 25.15 2.19 34.62
C THR A 52 25.25 2.95 35.93
N ASN A 53 26.41 3.54 36.25
CA ASN A 53 26.58 4.37 37.44
C ASN A 53 25.74 5.65 37.39
N LEU A 54 25.57 6.26 36.21
CA LEU A 54 24.74 7.44 36.06
C LEU A 54 23.27 7.12 36.33
N LYS A 55 22.77 5.99 35.84
CA LYS A 55 21.40 5.52 36.16
C LYS A 55 21.18 5.27 37.64
N GLN A 56 22.24 4.85 38.34
CA GLN A 56 22.22 4.65 39.80
C GLN A 56 22.38 5.96 40.59
N GLY A 57 22.58 7.10 39.93
CA GLY A 57 22.84 8.39 40.59
C GLY A 57 24.22 8.48 41.27
N SER A 58 25.16 7.61 40.89
CA SER A 58 26.50 7.55 41.47
C SER A 58 27.44 8.56 40.83
N GLY A 59 28.15 9.33 41.67
CA GLY A 59 29.19 10.27 41.24
C GLY A 59 30.40 9.59 40.57
N ARG A 60 30.54 8.26 40.72
CA ARG A 60 31.59 7.46 40.06
C ARG A 60 31.53 7.48 38.54
N THR A 61 30.44 7.99 37.97
CA THR A 61 30.32 8.22 36.52
C THR A 61 31.51 9.01 35.97
N ASN A 62 31.96 10.04 36.70
CA ASN A 62 33.08 10.86 36.25
C ASN A 62 34.39 10.06 36.20
N ASP A 63 34.62 9.16 37.17
CA ASP A 63 35.82 8.32 37.24
C ASP A 63 35.97 7.43 36.00
N TYR A 64 34.85 6.96 35.43
CA TYR A 64 34.83 6.17 34.20
C TYR A 64 34.91 7.02 32.93
N LEU A 65 34.53 8.30 32.97
CA LEU A 65 34.63 9.19 31.81
C LEU A 65 36.03 9.82 31.68
N LEU A 66 36.72 10.10 32.80
CA LEU A 66 38.06 10.70 32.84
C LEU A 66 39.11 10.01 31.95
N PRO A 67 39.15 8.66 31.81
CA PRO A 67 40.09 7.99 30.91
C PRO A 67 39.86 8.30 29.42
N ILE A 68 38.67 8.75 29.02
CA ILE A 68 38.33 9.04 27.62
C ILE A 68 38.73 10.48 27.29
N LYS A 69 39.94 10.64 26.75
CA LYS A 69 40.58 11.96 26.60
C LYS A 69 40.25 12.66 25.29
N ASN A 70 40.01 11.90 24.23
CA ASN A 70 39.91 12.43 22.87
C ASN A 70 38.51 12.16 22.27
N ALA A 71 38.02 13.09 21.44
CA ALA A 71 36.78 12.91 20.70
C ALA A 71 36.78 11.66 19.81
N GLN A 72 37.94 11.29 19.25
CA GLN A 72 38.09 10.06 18.47
C GLN A 72 37.85 8.80 19.32
N GLN A 73 38.46 8.71 20.51
CA GLN A 73 38.27 7.58 21.43
C GLN A 73 36.80 7.48 21.88
N MET A 74 36.15 8.61 22.11
CA MET A 74 34.71 8.65 22.40
C MET A 74 33.88 8.13 21.21
N SER A 75 34.20 8.55 19.98
CA SER A 75 33.48 8.10 18.78
C SER A 75 33.65 6.59 18.51
N GLU A 76 34.84 6.05 18.77
CA GLU A 76 35.13 4.62 18.69
C GLU A 76 34.38 3.84 19.78
N ALA A 77 34.36 4.36 21.02
CA ALA A 77 33.60 3.78 22.12
C ALA A 77 32.09 3.68 21.80
N ILE A 78 31.52 4.78 21.29
CA ILE A 78 30.11 4.83 20.87
C ILE A 78 29.85 3.81 19.75
N SER A 79 30.70 3.79 18.72
CA SER A 79 30.56 2.87 17.59
C SER A 79 30.62 1.40 18.04
N HIS A 80 31.52 1.09 18.98
CA HIS A 80 31.65 -0.26 19.53
C HIS A 80 30.45 -0.64 20.40
N CYS A 81 29.91 0.25 21.22
CA CYS A 81 28.65 -0.01 21.94
C CYS A 81 27.47 -0.28 20.97
N ILE A 82 27.38 0.48 19.88
CA ILE A 82 26.36 0.26 18.83
C ILE A 82 26.54 -1.11 18.17
N GLU A 83 27.77 -1.47 17.79
CA GLU A 83 28.07 -2.77 17.16
C GLU A 83 27.84 -3.95 18.12
N ALA A 84 28.20 -3.80 19.40
CA ALA A 84 27.92 -4.79 20.42
C ALA A 84 26.41 -4.98 20.60
N ALA A 85 25.62 -3.90 20.56
CA ALA A 85 24.16 -3.97 20.64
C ALA A 85 23.57 -4.76 19.46
N CYS A 86 24.10 -4.59 18.25
CA CYS A 86 23.70 -5.39 17.08
C CYS A 86 23.87 -6.90 17.32
N HIS A 87 24.89 -7.29 18.08
CA HIS A 87 25.27 -8.68 18.29
C HIS A 87 24.75 -9.29 19.60
N ALA A 88 24.07 -8.50 20.44
CA ALA A 88 23.37 -8.97 21.65
C ALA A 88 22.06 -9.68 21.29
N SER A 89 22.18 -10.80 20.59
CA SER A 89 21.06 -11.60 20.08
C SER A 89 20.10 -11.99 21.21
N PHE A 90 18.81 -11.62 21.05
CA PHE A 90 17.69 -11.99 21.94
C PHE A 90 17.78 -11.49 23.40
N ASP A 91 18.73 -10.62 23.73
CA ASP A 91 18.80 -9.95 25.03
C ASP A 91 18.41 -8.48 24.89
N THR A 92 17.13 -8.20 25.12
CA THR A 92 16.59 -6.84 24.98
C THR A 92 17.15 -5.87 26.00
N ASP A 93 17.57 -6.34 27.18
CA ASP A 93 18.05 -5.47 28.25
C ASP A 93 19.51 -5.11 28.03
N CYS A 94 20.34 -6.07 27.57
CA CYS A 94 21.69 -5.79 27.10
C CYS A 94 21.67 -4.81 25.92
N GLN A 95 20.83 -5.06 24.90
CA GLN A 95 20.68 -4.14 23.75
C GLN A 95 20.33 -2.71 24.19
N LYS A 96 19.35 -2.54 25.08
CA LYS A 96 18.96 -1.23 25.61
C LYS A 96 20.12 -0.56 26.34
N SER A 97 20.78 -1.29 27.25
CA SER A 97 21.89 -0.75 28.05
C SER A 97 23.04 -0.23 27.19
N LEU A 98 23.40 -0.96 26.13
CA LEU A 98 24.45 -0.59 25.18
C LEU A 98 24.06 0.62 24.33
N LEU A 99 22.81 0.70 23.88
CA LEU A 99 22.30 1.84 23.11
C LEU A 99 22.15 3.10 23.97
N GLU A 100 21.80 2.96 25.25
CA GLU A 100 21.77 4.06 26.21
C GLU A 100 23.18 4.58 26.51
N ALA A 101 24.16 3.68 26.67
CA ALA A 101 25.57 4.06 26.80
C ALA A 101 26.08 4.81 25.54
N ALA A 102 25.72 4.33 24.35
CA ALA A 102 26.05 4.99 23.09
C ALA A 102 25.42 6.40 22.98
N ASN A 103 24.14 6.54 23.35
CA ASN A 103 23.46 7.83 23.34
C ASN A 103 24.07 8.81 24.36
N MET A 104 24.39 8.32 25.56
CA MET A 104 25.11 9.09 26.58
C MET A 104 26.47 9.56 26.08
N GLY A 105 27.27 8.67 25.51
CA GLY A 105 28.57 9.01 24.93
C GLY A 105 28.45 10.10 23.88
N ARG A 106 27.39 10.08 23.07
CA ARG A 106 27.12 11.10 22.04
C ARG A 106 26.82 12.48 22.64
N ILE A 107 26.06 12.53 23.74
CA ILE A 107 25.80 13.77 24.50
C ILE A 107 27.11 14.32 25.08
N PHE A 108 27.90 13.48 25.73
CA PHE A 108 29.20 13.87 26.29
C PHE A 108 30.21 14.25 25.21
N MET A 109 30.16 13.63 24.03
CA MET A 109 31.02 13.98 22.90
C MET A 109 30.75 15.42 22.42
N SER A 110 29.47 15.80 22.36
CA SER A 110 29.05 17.16 22.01
C SER A 110 29.40 18.17 23.12
N ALA A 111 29.26 17.79 24.39
CA ALA A 111 29.51 18.70 25.52
C ALA A 111 31.01 18.89 25.83
N MET A 112 31.79 17.81 25.92
CA MET A 112 33.18 17.83 26.41
C MET A 112 34.20 18.29 25.36
N PHE A 113 33.90 18.11 24.07
CA PHE A 113 34.84 18.40 22.97
C PHE A 113 34.37 19.55 22.09
N SER A 114 33.50 20.42 22.61
CA SER A 114 32.96 21.55 21.87
C SER A 114 34.01 22.61 21.51
N ASP A 115 35.18 22.67 22.17
CA ASP A 115 36.20 23.68 21.84
C ASP A 115 37.14 23.31 20.68
N SER A 116 37.23 22.03 20.31
CA SER A 116 38.01 21.55 19.15
C SER A 116 37.13 21.46 17.90
N ASP A 117 37.60 21.96 16.74
CA ASP A 117 36.98 21.79 15.40
C ASP A 117 35.47 21.44 15.40
N LYS A 118 34.64 22.35 15.95
CA LYS A 118 33.18 22.15 16.18
C LYS A 118 32.48 21.47 15.01
N THR A 119 32.79 21.92 13.79
CA THR A 119 32.16 21.42 12.56
C THR A 119 32.41 19.94 12.28
N LEU A 120 33.56 19.38 12.66
CA LEU A 120 33.89 17.96 12.47
C LEU A 120 33.24 17.09 13.54
N VAL A 121 33.23 17.56 14.79
CA VAL A 121 32.58 16.86 15.90
C VAL A 121 31.08 16.78 15.67
N ASP A 122 30.44 17.88 15.27
CA ASP A 122 29.00 17.92 15.00
C ASP A 122 28.59 16.99 13.86
N LYS A 123 29.41 16.91 12.79
CA LYS A 123 29.21 15.94 11.70
C LYS A 123 29.26 14.50 12.22
N LYS A 124 30.28 14.14 13.01
CA LYS A 124 30.40 12.80 13.60
C LYS A 124 29.27 12.50 14.59
N VAL A 125 28.85 13.46 15.41
CA VAL A 125 27.70 13.33 16.31
C VAL A 125 26.44 13.00 15.51
N LYS A 126 26.21 13.70 14.39
CA LYS A 126 25.06 13.47 13.52
C LYS A 126 25.11 12.09 12.85
N GLU A 127 26.26 11.71 12.31
CA GLU A 127 26.48 10.38 11.70
C GLU A 127 26.20 9.24 12.70
N LEU A 128 26.75 9.34 13.92
CA LEU A 128 26.50 8.36 14.98
C LEU A 128 25.03 8.32 15.42
N ALA A 129 24.33 9.47 15.38
CA ALA A 129 22.90 9.53 15.67
C ALA A 129 22.08 8.76 14.63
N GLU A 130 22.35 9.01 13.35
CA GLU A 130 21.70 8.34 12.22
C GLU A 130 21.97 6.83 12.25
N ARG A 131 23.23 6.43 12.51
CA ARG A 131 23.61 5.02 12.69
C ARG A 131 22.88 4.37 13.87
N THR A 132 22.82 5.04 15.02
CA THR A 132 22.10 4.52 16.20
C THR A 132 20.61 4.35 15.90
N ALA A 133 19.98 5.32 15.23
CA ALA A 133 18.58 5.24 14.85
C ALA A 133 18.31 4.06 13.90
N SER A 134 19.19 3.86 12.90
CA SER A 134 19.11 2.73 11.97
C SER A 134 19.22 1.37 12.68
N VAL A 135 20.18 1.25 13.61
CA VAL A 135 20.35 0.05 14.43
C VAL A 135 19.15 -0.20 15.33
N CYS A 136 18.61 0.83 15.99
CA CYS A 136 17.39 0.72 16.79
C CYS A 136 16.19 0.22 15.97
N ARG A 137 15.97 0.73 14.76
CA ARG A 137 14.88 0.26 13.87
C ARG A 137 15.05 -1.23 13.54
N THR A 138 16.27 -1.63 13.21
CA THR A 138 16.59 -3.02 12.87
C THR A 138 16.45 -3.97 14.07
N LEU A 139 16.94 -3.58 15.25
CA LEU A 139 16.79 -4.38 16.47
C LEU A 139 15.33 -4.52 16.91
N ARG A 140 14.52 -3.46 16.80
CA ARG A 140 13.07 -3.55 17.04
C ARG A 140 12.42 -4.59 16.13
N LEU A 141 12.79 -4.60 14.84
CA LEU A 141 12.31 -5.62 13.91
C LEU A 141 12.74 -7.02 14.37
N LEU A 142 14.03 -7.25 14.62
CA LEU A 142 14.56 -8.57 14.98
C LEU A 142 13.92 -9.11 16.27
N ASN A 143 13.75 -8.25 17.28
CA ASN A 143 13.10 -8.63 18.52
C ASN A 143 11.62 -8.98 18.32
N ASN A 144 10.90 -8.24 17.47
CA ASN A 144 9.53 -8.56 17.13
C ASN A 144 9.44 -9.89 16.35
N LEU A 145 10.35 -10.14 15.41
CA LEU A 145 10.40 -11.41 14.66
C LEU A 145 10.73 -12.62 15.55
N ALA A 146 11.51 -12.40 16.61
CA ALA A 146 11.83 -13.40 17.62
C ALA A 146 10.67 -13.74 18.57
N ALA A 147 9.57 -12.98 18.53
CA ALA A 147 8.42 -13.27 19.36
C ALA A 147 7.90 -14.70 19.10
N PRO A 148 7.50 -15.45 20.15
CA PRO A 148 7.15 -16.87 20.01
C PRO A 148 6.03 -17.16 19.00
N TRP A 149 5.08 -16.25 18.85
CA TRP A 149 3.95 -16.39 17.91
C TRP A 149 4.32 -16.09 16.45
N ILE A 150 5.44 -15.40 16.18
CA ILE A 150 5.98 -15.22 14.83
C ILE A 150 6.96 -16.35 14.51
N GLY A 151 7.79 -16.74 15.48
CA GLY A 151 8.70 -17.89 15.34
C GLY A 151 9.81 -17.68 14.29
N MET A 152 10.18 -16.43 14.01
CA MET A 152 11.23 -16.06 13.05
C MET A 152 12.38 -15.34 13.73
N ALA A 153 12.86 -15.86 14.86
CA ALA A 153 14.07 -15.34 15.48
C ALA A 153 15.19 -15.30 14.43
N LEU A 154 15.86 -14.16 14.28
CA LEU A 154 16.95 -13.93 13.33
C LEU A 154 18.02 -13.12 14.04
N THR A 155 19.29 -13.46 13.82
CA THR A 155 20.40 -12.64 14.30
C THR A 155 20.66 -11.48 13.33
N TRP A 156 21.42 -10.48 13.80
CA TRP A 156 21.85 -9.37 12.96
C TRP A 156 22.62 -9.83 11.72
N ARG A 157 23.53 -10.80 11.86
CA ARG A 157 24.33 -11.33 10.75
C ARG A 157 23.47 -12.10 9.77
N GLU A 158 22.53 -12.90 10.26
CA GLU A 158 21.58 -13.60 9.41
C GLU A 158 20.75 -12.63 8.58
N LEU A 159 20.29 -11.51 9.15
CA LEU A 159 19.55 -10.49 8.42
C LEU A 159 20.41 -9.86 7.30
N GLN A 160 21.67 -9.54 7.60
CA GLN A 160 22.60 -8.97 6.61
C GLN A 160 22.83 -9.90 5.42
N VAL A 161 22.92 -11.22 5.66
CA VAL A 161 23.13 -12.21 4.58
C VAL A 161 21.82 -12.56 3.86
N LEU A 162 20.72 -12.70 4.59
CA LEU A 162 19.42 -13.02 4.04
C LEU A 162 18.92 -11.90 3.12
N GLY A 163 19.17 -10.66 3.52
CA GLY A 163 18.66 -9.47 2.86
C GLY A 163 17.19 -9.22 3.17
N THR A 164 16.82 -7.97 2.94
CA THR A 164 15.49 -7.40 3.19
C THR A 164 14.42 -7.99 2.27
N LYS A 165 14.76 -8.30 1.01
CA LYS A 165 13.81 -8.91 0.05
C LYS A 165 13.38 -10.30 0.48
N ARG A 166 14.32 -11.20 0.76
CA ARG A 166 14.00 -12.58 1.17
C ARG A 166 13.30 -12.64 2.52
N LEU A 167 13.58 -11.69 3.41
CA LEU A 167 12.83 -11.56 4.65
C LEU A 167 11.36 -11.22 4.37
N LEU A 168 11.09 -10.26 3.49
CA LEU A 168 9.72 -9.92 3.07
C LEU A 168 9.03 -11.15 2.46
N ASP A 169 9.67 -11.85 1.54
CA ASP A 169 9.12 -13.06 0.92
C ASP A 169 8.74 -14.12 1.98
N ARG A 170 9.57 -14.32 3.00
CA ARG A 170 9.29 -15.25 4.11
C ARG A 170 8.12 -14.80 4.97
N LEU A 171 7.98 -13.50 5.23
CA LEU A 171 6.85 -12.95 5.99
C LEU A 171 5.54 -13.10 5.21
N LEU A 172 5.57 -12.83 3.91
CA LEU A 172 4.43 -12.99 3.02
C LEU A 172 4.01 -14.46 2.89
N ALA A 173 4.96 -15.37 2.68
CA ALA A 173 4.69 -16.81 2.59
C ALA A 173 4.00 -17.37 3.87
N ARG A 174 4.34 -16.83 5.04
CA ARG A 174 3.70 -17.17 6.33
C ARG A 174 2.43 -16.36 6.62
N LYS A 175 2.01 -15.45 5.73
CA LYS A 175 0.85 -14.55 5.87
C LYS A 175 0.92 -13.62 7.10
N HIS A 176 2.12 -13.30 7.59
CA HIS A 176 2.32 -12.34 8.67
C HIS A 176 2.28 -10.89 8.15
N TYR A 177 1.13 -10.48 7.59
CA TYR A 177 0.96 -9.16 6.97
C TYR A 177 1.23 -7.97 7.91
N PRO A 178 0.79 -7.97 9.19
CA PRO A 178 1.08 -6.85 10.09
C PRO A 178 2.59 -6.63 10.29
N MET A 179 3.33 -7.73 10.41
CA MET A 179 4.79 -7.69 10.56
C MET A 179 5.47 -7.21 9.28
N ALA A 180 4.95 -7.59 8.11
CA ALA A 180 5.44 -7.13 6.81
C ALA A 180 5.19 -5.62 6.60
N ILE A 181 4.06 -5.09 7.08
CA ILE A 181 3.78 -3.64 7.05
C ILE A 181 4.76 -2.89 7.96
N GLU A 182 4.96 -3.34 9.20
CA GLU A 182 5.95 -2.74 10.10
C GLU A 182 7.38 -2.82 9.54
N PHE A 183 7.73 -3.92 8.89
CA PHE A 183 9.01 -4.07 8.20
C PHE A 183 9.20 -3.01 7.09
N ILE A 184 8.19 -2.78 6.25
CA ILE A 184 8.25 -1.76 5.19
C ILE A 184 8.32 -0.35 5.79
N ARG A 185 7.55 -0.10 6.86
CA ARG A 185 7.54 1.18 7.59
C ARG A 185 8.90 1.53 8.17
N LEU A 186 9.57 0.56 8.80
CA LEU A 186 10.90 0.77 9.40
C LEU A 186 11.97 1.12 8.36
N GLY A 187 11.70 0.86 7.08
CA GLY A 187 12.54 1.34 5.97
C GLY A 187 13.98 0.87 6.09
N ILE A 188 14.20 -0.39 6.45
CA ILE A 188 15.56 -0.93 6.61
C ILE A 188 16.26 -0.90 5.25
N GLU A 189 17.33 -0.12 5.17
CA GLU A 189 18.08 0.13 3.95
C GLU A 189 19.17 -0.94 3.75
N GLU A 190 19.28 -1.40 2.50
CA GLU A 190 20.49 -2.06 2.01
C GLU A 190 21.38 -1.00 1.35
N GLN A 191 22.70 -1.11 1.54
CA GLN A 191 23.70 -0.11 1.17
C GLN A 191 23.90 0.08 -0.36
N SER A 192 22.98 -0.40 -1.22
CA SER A 192 23.31 -0.66 -2.63
C SER A 192 22.17 -0.56 -3.66
N SER A 193 21.34 0.50 -3.66
CA SER A 193 20.61 0.81 -4.91
C SER A 193 20.34 2.30 -5.11
N ALA A 194 20.41 2.73 -6.37
CA ALA A 194 20.18 4.10 -6.85
C ALA A 194 18.69 4.52 -6.87
N GLU A 195 17.80 3.67 -6.35
CA GLU A 195 16.35 3.95 -6.28
C GLU A 195 16.02 4.83 -5.09
N THR A 196 15.06 5.74 -5.25
CA THR A 196 14.61 6.58 -4.14
C THR A 196 13.97 5.72 -3.04
N THR A 197 14.12 6.11 -1.78
CA THR A 197 13.54 5.39 -0.64
C THR A 197 12.01 5.33 -0.69
N ALA A 198 11.37 6.25 -1.41
CA ALA A 198 9.94 6.25 -1.67
C ALA A 198 9.55 5.13 -2.65
N GLU A 199 10.16 5.10 -3.83
CA GLU A 199 9.87 4.08 -4.85
C GLU A 199 10.04 2.66 -4.33
N ARG A 200 11.09 2.41 -3.53
CA ARG A 200 11.32 1.08 -2.94
C ARG A 200 10.21 0.69 -1.96
N ARG A 201 9.72 1.64 -1.15
CA ARG A 201 8.59 1.39 -0.25
C ARG A 201 7.33 1.06 -1.04
N ASP A 202 7.06 1.82 -2.09
CA ASP A 202 5.87 1.66 -2.92
C ASP A 202 5.86 0.32 -3.66
N LYS A 203 7.02 -0.12 -4.17
CA LYS A 203 7.20 -1.46 -4.74
C LYS A 203 6.89 -2.55 -3.71
N ARG A 204 7.47 -2.48 -2.50
CA ARG A 204 7.23 -3.47 -1.44
C ARG A 204 5.77 -3.50 -0.95
N LEU A 205 5.11 -2.34 -0.87
CA LEU A 205 3.68 -2.27 -0.55
C LEU A 205 2.84 -2.92 -1.65
N THR A 206 3.19 -2.67 -2.91
CA THR A 206 2.54 -3.31 -4.06
C THR A 206 2.73 -4.83 -4.03
N GLU A 207 3.94 -5.32 -3.74
CA GLU A 207 4.24 -6.74 -3.57
C GLU A 207 3.42 -7.38 -2.42
N LEU A 208 3.34 -6.70 -1.27
CA LEU A 208 2.57 -7.16 -0.12
C LEU A 208 1.08 -7.28 -0.46
N LEU A 209 0.51 -6.26 -1.09
CA LEU A 209 -0.89 -6.26 -1.50
C LEU A 209 -1.15 -7.30 -2.59
N THR A 210 -0.22 -7.48 -3.52
CA THR A 210 -0.31 -8.52 -4.56
C THR A 210 -0.38 -9.90 -3.93
N HIS A 211 0.53 -10.20 -2.99
CA HIS A 211 0.51 -11.47 -2.28
C HIS A 211 -0.78 -11.66 -1.47
N TRP A 212 -1.22 -10.62 -0.76
CA TRP A 212 -2.49 -10.65 -0.03
C TRP A 212 -3.68 -10.91 -0.96
N ALA A 213 -3.75 -10.22 -2.10
CA ALA A 213 -4.88 -10.33 -3.03
C ALA A 213 -4.99 -11.75 -3.59
N CYS A 214 -3.86 -12.36 -3.97
CA CYS A 214 -3.81 -13.73 -4.48
C CYS A 214 -4.15 -14.79 -3.41
N HIS A 215 -3.69 -14.58 -2.17
CA HIS A 215 -3.78 -15.59 -1.09
C HIS A 215 -4.83 -15.29 -0.02
N SER A 216 -5.62 -14.23 -0.20
CA SER A 216 -6.74 -13.89 0.65
C SER A 216 -7.66 -15.10 0.75
N THR A 217 -8.14 -15.40 1.95
CA THR A 217 -9.00 -16.56 2.24
C THR A 217 -10.41 -16.42 1.65
N SER A 218 -10.59 -15.48 0.72
CA SER A 218 -11.88 -15.10 0.17
C SER A 218 -12.44 -16.20 -0.70
N GLY A 219 -12.99 -17.23 -0.07
CA GLY A 219 -13.74 -18.28 -0.76
C GLY A 219 -14.86 -17.66 -1.61
N ALA A 220 -15.39 -18.43 -2.56
CA ALA A 220 -16.42 -17.99 -3.51
C ALA A 220 -17.65 -17.29 -2.85
N SER A 221 -17.87 -17.52 -1.55
CA SER A 221 -19.02 -17.07 -0.76
C SER A 221 -18.78 -15.80 0.09
N GLU A 222 -17.61 -15.14 0.04
CA GLU A 222 -17.46 -13.88 0.79
C GLU A 222 -18.14 -12.69 0.06
N ASP A 223 -18.81 -11.86 0.86
CA ASP A 223 -19.47 -10.62 0.44
C ASP A 223 -18.43 -9.55 0.09
N SER A 224 -18.67 -8.80 -0.99
CA SER A 224 -17.81 -7.70 -1.43
C SER A 224 -17.57 -6.66 -0.34
N ALA A 225 -18.54 -6.47 0.57
CA ALA A 225 -18.45 -5.57 1.72
C ALA A 225 -17.36 -5.96 2.73
N PHE A 226 -17.15 -7.25 2.97
CA PHE A 226 -16.11 -7.70 3.91
C PHE A 226 -14.71 -7.50 3.32
N ILE A 227 -14.57 -7.73 2.00
CA ILE A 227 -13.32 -7.50 1.28
C ILE A 227 -12.96 -6.01 1.31
N SER A 228 -13.93 -5.12 1.06
CA SER A 228 -13.71 -3.68 1.08
C SER A 228 -13.39 -3.15 2.47
N GLU A 229 -14.07 -3.64 3.52
CA GLU A 229 -13.77 -3.27 4.90
C GLU A 229 -12.33 -3.68 5.27
N ARG A 230 -11.93 -4.91 4.95
CA ARG A 230 -10.55 -5.37 5.21
C ARG A 230 -9.50 -4.61 4.42
N LEU A 231 -9.76 -4.33 3.14
CA LEU A 231 -8.88 -3.50 2.31
C LEU A 231 -8.73 -2.11 2.92
N SER A 232 -9.84 -1.49 3.32
CA SER A 232 -9.84 -0.18 3.96
C SER A 232 -9.02 -0.16 5.26
N ALA A 233 -9.12 -1.21 6.07
CA ALA A 233 -8.34 -1.34 7.31
C ALA A 233 -6.84 -1.53 7.04
N ILE A 234 -6.48 -2.32 6.02
CA ILE A 234 -5.09 -2.50 5.60
C ILE A 234 -4.51 -1.18 5.10
N LEU A 235 -5.23 -0.49 4.22
CA LEU A 235 -4.82 0.81 3.68
C LEU A 235 -4.72 1.87 4.77
N GLN A 236 -5.64 1.87 5.74
CA GLN A 236 -5.57 2.76 6.90
C GLN A 236 -4.36 2.45 7.78
N THR A 237 -4.03 1.18 7.98
CA THR A 237 -2.84 0.77 8.75
C THR A 237 -1.56 1.24 8.06
N ILE A 238 -1.47 1.04 6.73
CA ILE A 238 -0.36 1.54 5.91
C ILE A 238 -0.27 3.07 6.02
N ARG A 239 -1.40 3.77 5.92
CA ARG A 239 -1.45 5.23 6.06
C ARG A 239 -0.95 5.69 7.42
N CYS A 240 -1.49 5.15 8.51
CA CYS A 240 -1.06 5.48 9.87
C CYS A 240 0.43 5.17 10.08
N ALA A 241 0.93 4.07 9.51
CA ALA A 241 2.35 3.71 9.56
C ALA A 241 3.23 4.77 8.87
N LEU A 242 2.79 5.33 7.74
CA LEU A 242 3.53 6.32 6.95
C LEU A 242 3.48 7.75 7.53
N ASP A 243 2.36 8.16 8.12
CA ASP A 243 2.17 9.51 8.68
C ASP A 243 3.06 9.78 9.91
N THR A 244 3.56 8.74 10.59
CA THR A 244 4.44 8.89 11.78
C THR A 244 5.83 9.47 11.50
N ASN A 245 6.20 9.71 10.24
CA ASN A 245 7.50 10.29 9.87
C ASN A 245 7.47 11.82 9.70
N SER A 246 6.30 12.47 9.72
CA SER A 246 6.21 13.93 9.58
C SER A 246 5.82 14.62 10.88
N ASP A 247 6.82 15.03 11.67
CA ASP A 247 6.69 16.10 12.67
C ASP A 247 6.56 17.50 12.02
N ASP A 248 6.36 17.57 10.70
CA ASP A 248 6.29 18.81 9.95
C ASP A 248 4.88 19.43 10.07
N ARG A 249 4.68 20.28 11.09
CA ARG A 249 3.45 21.04 11.37
C ARG A 249 3.08 22.07 10.28
N SER A 250 3.69 22.04 9.10
CA SER A 250 3.62 23.10 8.09
C SER A 250 2.91 22.73 6.78
N ARG A 251 2.34 21.52 6.64
CA ARG A 251 1.50 21.19 5.47
C ARG A 251 0.02 21.45 5.76
N PRO A 252 -0.70 22.19 4.90
CA PRO A 252 -2.11 22.47 5.12
C PRO A 252 -2.88 21.15 5.12
N LYS A 253 -3.54 20.86 6.23
CA LYS A 253 -4.65 19.91 6.29
C LYS A 253 -5.75 20.46 5.39
N SER A 254 -5.72 20.11 4.11
CA SER A 254 -6.84 20.35 3.20
C SER A 254 -8.07 19.68 3.80
N LEU A 255 -8.95 20.53 4.30
CA LEU A 255 -10.35 20.23 4.57
C LEU A 255 -11.02 20.22 3.19
N TYR A 256 -11.75 19.13 2.90
CA TYR A 256 -12.49 18.81 1.68
C TYR A 256 -11.68 18.20 0.52
N GLY A 257 -11.83 16.88 0.34
CA GLY A 257 -11.47 16.17 -0.90
C GLY A 257 -10.74 14.84 -0.68
N ASN A 258 -11.49 13.77 -0.42
CA ASN A 258 -11.11 12.34 -0.44
C ASN A 258 -9.82 11.91 0.27
N ALA A 259 -9.99 11.04 1.26
CA ALA A 259 -8.97 10.35 2.05
C ALA A 259 -7.95 9.47 1.26
N LEU A 260 -7.89 9.59 -0.06
CA LEU A 260 -7.13 8.77 -1.01
C LEU A 260 -5.81 9.41 -1.48
N GLY A 261 -5.58 10.71 -1.25
CA GLY A 261 -4.45 11.45 -1.80
C GLY A 261 -3.05 11.14 -1.22
N PHE A 262 -2.93 10.27 -0.21
CA PHE A 262 -1.64 9.94 0.43
C PHE A 262 -1.17 8.50 0.22
N VAL A 263 -2.02 7.61 -0.35
CA VAL A 263 -1.61 6.26 -0.78
C VAL A 263 -1.05 6.28 -2.22
N ALA A 264 -0.60 7.47 -2.66
CA ALA A 264 -0.53 7.92 -4.05
C ALA A 264 0.45 7.18 -4.98
N HIS A 265 1.08 6.09 -4.55
CA HIS A 265 2.07 5.38 -5.38
C HIS A 265 1.91 3.85 -5.40
N ILE A 266 0.93 3.28 -4.70
CA ILE A 266 0.60 1.85 -4.87
C ILE A 266 -0.05 1.68 -6.24
N ASN A 267 0.48 0.76 -7.05
CA ASN A 267 -0.07 0.45 -8.36
C ASN A 267 -1.15 -0.63 -8.23
N PHE A 268 -2.38 -0.22 -7.90
CA PHE A 268 -3.50 -1.14 -7.68
C PHE A 268 -3.88 -1.89 -8.97
N ALA A 269 -3.65 -1.30 -10.14
CA ALA A 269 -3.83 -1.99 -11.42
C ALA A 269 -2.97 -3.26 -11.52
N VAL A 270 -1.71 -3.22 -11.09
CA VAL A 270 -0.84 -4.41 -11.08
C VAL A 270 -1.37 -5.44 -10.09
N VAL A 271 -1.71 -5.03 -8.87
CA VAL A 271 -2.27 -5.90 -7.83
C VAL A 271 -3.55 -6.59 -8.32
N ALA A 272 -4.45 -5.84 -8.96
CA ALA A 272 -5.70 -6.35 -9.51
C ALA A 272 -5.48 -7.32 -10.68
N SER A 273 -4.49 -7.07 -11.55
CA SER A 273 -4.17 -7.99 -12.64
C SER A 273 -3.65 -9.34 -12.14
N GLU A 274 -2.80 -9.33 -11.11
CA GLU A 274 -2.30 -10.55 -10.48
C GLU A 274 -3.41 -11.30 -9.73
N ALA A 275 -4.30 -10.57 -9.05
CA ALA A 275 -5.48 -11.15 -8.43
C ALA A 275 -6.42 -11.82 -9.45
N LEU A 276 -6.56 -11.22 -10.64
CA LEU A 276 -7.35 -11.79 -11.74
C LEU A 276 -6.71 -13.09 -12.25
N ILE A 277 -5.38 -13.11 -12.46
CA ILE A 277 -4.63 -14.32 -12.85
C ILE A 277 -4.80 -15.42 -11.79
N ALA A 278 -4.85 -15.07 -10.51
CA ALA A 278 -5.12 -15.99 -9.41
C ALA A 278 -6.61 -16.42 -9.29
N GLY A 279 -7.50 -15.96 -10.18
CA GLY A 279 -8.93 -16.31 -10.18
C GLY A 279 -9.76 -15.59 -9.11
N ARG A 280 -9.27 -14.47 -8.55
CA ARG A 280 -9.93 -13.70 -7.48
C ARG A 280 -10.64 -12.46 -8.03
N GLU A 281 -11.63 -12.67 -8.89
CA GLU A 281 -12.34 -11.57 -9.59
C GLU A 281 -12.96 -10.53 -8.65
N LYS A 282 -13.63 -10.97 -7.57
CA LYS A 282 -14.26 -10.06 -6.58
C LYS A 282 -13.23 -9.16 -5.90
N VAL A 283 -12.06 -9.69 -5.56
CA VAL A 283 -10.97 -8.93 -4.92
C VAL A 283 -10.36 -7.95 -5.92
N ALA A 284 -10.15 -8.40 -7.17
CA ALA A 284 -9.67 -7.54 -8.25
C ALA A 284 -10.63 -6.37 -8.50
N GLU A 285 -11.94 -6.62 -8.52
CA GLU A 285 -12.98 -5.60 -8.68
C GLU A 285 -12.92 -4.54 -7.57
N GLN A 286 -12.80 -4.97 -6.29
CA GLN A 286 -12.70 -4.05 -5.16
C GLN A 286 -11.37 -3.27 -5.15
N LEU A 287 -10.26 -3.90 -5.54
CA LEU A 287 -8.96 -3.23 -5.65
C LEU A 287 -8.97 -2.12 -6.72
N LEU A 288 -9.65 -2.35 -7.84
CA LEU A 288 -9.76 -1.37 -8.92
C LEU A 288 -10.52 -0.11 -8.50
N GLU A 289 -11.38 -0.15 -7.48
CA GLU A 289 -12.05 1.05 -6.96
C GLU A 289 -11.06 2.06 -6.34
N TYR A 290 -9.91 1.58 -5.89
CA TYR A 290 -8.86 2.40 -5.30
C TYR A 290 -7.84 2.91 -6.35
N GLU A 291 -7.91 2.47 -7.61
CA GLU A 291 -6.99 2.91 -8.66
C GLU A 291 -7.36 4.32 -9.17
N PRO A 292 -6.50 5.34 -8.98
CA PRO A 292 -6.81 6.69 -9.44
C PRO A 292 -6.70 6.84 -10.97
N ARG A 293 -5.87 6.02 -11.63
CA ARG A 293 -5.57 6.14 -13.06
C ARG A 293 -6.60 5.39 -13.90
N ALA A 294 -7.57 6.14 -14.42
CA ALA A 294 -8.62 5.57 -15.24
C ALA A 294 -8.12 4.81 -16.48
N TRP A 295 -7.01 5.24 -17.10
CA TRP A 295 -6.42 4.54 -18.25
C TRP A 295 -5.86 3.15 -17.92
N GLN A 296 -5.51 2.86 -16.65
CA GLN A 296 -5.11 1.52 -16.21
C GLN A 296 -6.31 0.71 -15.71
N GLN A 297 -7.26 1.40 -15.09
CA GLN A 297 -8.47 0.82 -14.51
C GLN A 297 -9.43 0.28 -15.58
N VAL A 298 -9.75 1.07 -16.60
CA VAL A 298 -10.76 0.75 -17.62
C VAL A 298 -10.43 -0.53 -18.41
N PRO A 299 -9.20 -0.73 -18.93
CA PRO A 299 -8.85 -1.99 -19.61
C PRO A 299 -8.98 -3.23 -18.71
N LEU A 300 -8.72 -3.09 -17.40
CA LEU A 300 -8.85 -4.19 -16.44
C LEU A 300 -10.32 -4.49 -16.11
N LEU A 301 -11.18 -3.46 -16.02
CA LEU A 301 -12.64 -3.65 -15.85
C LEU A 301 -13.27 -4.36 -17.06
N ILE A 302 -12.80 -4.04 -18.28
CA ILE A 302 -13.21 -4.74 -19.50
C ILE A 302 -12.83 -6.23 -19.42
N LYS A 303 -11.60 -6.56 -18.99
CA LYS A 303 -11.16 -7.96 -18.80
C LYS A 303 -11.99 -8.72 -17.75
N LEU A 304 -12.55 -8.03 -16.75
CA LEU A 304 -13.47 -8.60 -15.74
C LEU A 304 -14.92 -8.69 -16.22
N GLY A 305 -15.23 -8.27 -17.46
CA GLY A 305 -16.60 -8.23 -18.00
C GLY A 305 -17.51 -7.20 -17.32
N ARG A 306 -16.96 -6.21 -16.62
CA ARG A 306 -17.72 -5.16 -15.91
C ARG A 306 -17.87 -3.91 -16.79
N PHE A 307 -18.53 -4.08 -17.93
CA PHE A 307 -18.60 -3.03 -18.97
C PHE A 307 -19.34 -1.76 -18.51
N ASP A 308 -20.43 -1.88 -17.76
CA ASP A 308 -21.18 -0.72 -17.26
C ASP A 308 -20.29 0.19 -16.38
N ARG A 309 -19.54 -0.41 -15.46
CA ARG A 309 -18.60 0.31 -14.59
C ARG A 309 -17.45 0.92 -15.38
N ALA A 310 -16.93 0.20 -16.38
CA ALA A 310 -15.89 0.70 -17.26
C ALA A 310 -16.37 1.94 -18.06
N LEU A 311 -17.61 1.91 -18.55
CA LEU A 311 -18.20 3.00 -19.33
C LEU A 311 -18.41 4.25 -18.47
N VAL A 312 -19.01 4.10 -17.29
CA VAL A 312 -19.19 5.20 -16.33
C VAL A 312 -17.84 5.86 -16.04
N ARG A 313 -16.82 5.04 -15.74
CA ARG A 313 -15.49 5.55 -15.42
C ARG A 313 -14.80 6.24 -16.60
N ALA A 314 -14.95 5.71 -17.81
CA ALA A 314 -14.42 6.35 -19.01
C ALA A 314 -15.10 7.70 -19.28
N VAL A 315 -16.43 7.78 -19.12
CA VAL A 315 -17.20 9.01 -19.30
C VAL A 315 -16.80 10.08 -18.28
N GLU A 316 -16.54 9.71 -17.02
CA GLU A 316 -16.03 10.64 -15.99
C GLU A 316 -14.70 11.30 -16.37
N THR A 317 -13.84 10.60 -17.14
CA THR A 317 -12.55 11.16 -17.57
C THR A 317 -12.68 12.15 -18.71
N GLY A 318 -13.79 12.12 -19.45
CA GLY A 318 -13.99 12.91 -20.67
C GLY A 318 -13.01 12.60 -21.81
N ASN A 319 -12.19 11.54 -21.70
CA ASN A 319 -11.25 11.18 -22.77
C ASN A 319 -11.97 10.37 -23.86
N PRO A 320 -12.08 10.89 -25.10
CA PRO A 320 -12.78 10.22 -26.18
C PRO A 320 -12.14 8.88 -26.58
N GLU A 321 -10.82 8.76 -26.48
CA GLU A 321 -10.10 7.52 -26.80
C GLU A 321 -10.46 6.40 -25.83
N LEU A 322 -10.53 6.71 -24.53
CA LEU A 322 -10.85 5.73 -23.50
C LEU A 322 -12.31 5.26 -23.61
N ILE A 323 -13.22 6.17 -23.96
CA ILE A 323 -14.63 5.88 -24.19
C ILE A 323 -14.79 5.00 -25.43
N ALA A 324 -14.11 5.33 -26.54
CA ALA A 324 -14.13 4.54 -27.77
C ALA A 324 -13.64 3.09 -27.53
N VAL A 325 -12.59 2.90 -26.72
CA VAL A 325 -12.10 1.56 -26.33
C VAL A 325 -13.17 0.76 -25.59
N VAL A 326 -13.92 1.36 -24.67
CA VAL A 326 -15.00 0.67 -23.94
C VAL A 326 -16.16 0.32 -24.87
N VAL A 327 -16.55 1.24 -25.75
CA VAL A 327 -17.66 1.02 -26.70
C VAL A 327 -17.31 -0.07 -27.71
N ALA A 328 -16.08 -0.10 -28.23
CA ALA A 328 -15.60 -1.19 -29.08
C ALA A 328 -15.61 -2.53 -28.32
N ALA A 329 -15.15 -2.56 -27.06
CA ALA A 329 -15.18 -3.77 -26.25
C ALA A 329 -16.62 -4.25 -25.95
N LEU A 330 -17.57 -3.35 -25.77
CA LEU A 330 -19.00 -3.66 -25.62
C LEU A 330 -19.59 -4.31 -26.88
N GLN A 331 -19.13 -3.91 -28.07
CA GLN A 331 -19.56 -4.51 -29.34
C GLN A 331 -18.96 -5.89 -29.55
N ASP A 332 -17.65 -6.03 -29.36
CA ASP A 332 -16.93 -7.24 -29.72
C ASP A 332 -16.97 -8.32 -28.63
N GLN A 333 -16.76 -7.91 -27.38
CA GLN A 333 -16.53 -8.85 -26.26
C GLN A 333 -17.80 -9.16 -25.48
N ALA A 334 -18.68 -8.17 -25.29
CA ALA A 334 -19.90 -8.37 -24.51
C ALA A 334 -20.99 -9.16 -25.27
N LYS A 335 -20.86 -9.33 -26.60
CA LYS A 335 -21.86 -9.96 -27.48
C LYS A 335 -23.29 -9.48 -27.20
N LEU A 336 -23.43 -8.23 -26.77
CA LEU A 336 -24.73 -7.65 -26.46
C LEU A 336 -25.55 -7.54 -27.76
N PRO A 337 -26.85 -7.84 -27.72
CA PRO A 337 -27.69 -7.56 -28.87
C PRO A 337 -27.66 -6.05 -29.16
N PRO A 338 -27.82 -5.66 -30.43
CA PRO A 338 -27.66 -4.27 -30.86
C PRO A 338 -28.62 -3.30 -30.14
N ALA A 339 -29.78 -3.78 -29.72
CA ALA A 339 -30.74 -3.01 -28.94
C ALA A 339 -30.27 -2.73 -27.51
N ASP A 340 -29.62 -3.69 -26.84
CA ASP A 340 -29.11 -3.49 -25.47
C ASP A 340 -27.93 -2.52 -25.46
N LEU A 341 -27.06 -2.59 -26.48
CA LEU A 341 -26.00 -1.60 -26.65
C LEU A 341 -26.57 -0.19 -26.84
N ALA A 342 -27.59 -0.05 -27.69
CA ALA A 342 -28.29 1.22 -27.92
C ALA A 342 -28.89 1.77 -26.61
N MET A 343 -29.47 0.91 -25.77
CA MET A 343 -29.99 1.29 -24.46
C MET A 343 -28.89 1.74 -23.49
N VAL A 344 -27.74 1.07 -23.45
CA VAL A 344 -26.59 1.45 -22.61
C VAL A 344 -26.00 2.79 -23.06
N LEU A 345 -25.85 3.00 -24.38
CA LEU A 345 -25.36 4.25 -24.94
C LEU A 345 -26.33 5.42 -24.66
N ARG A 346 -27.65 5.19 -24.72
CA ARG A 346 -28.68 6.20 -24.38
C ARG A 346 -28.60 6.68 -22.93
N ARG A 347 -28.15 5.82 -22.00
CA ARG A 347 -27.91 6.23 -20.60
C ARG A 347 -26.71 7.18 -20.43
N HIS A 348 -25.81 7.23 -21.41
CA HIS A 348 -24.59 8.04 -21.38
C HIS A 348 -24.45 8.91 -22.64
N PRO A 349 -24.98 10.14 -22.66
CA PRO A 349 -25.05 10.97 -23.87
C PRO A 349 -23.67 11.31 -24.46
N ILE A 350 -22.65 11.42 -23.62
CA ILE A 350 -21.26 11.65 -24.06
C ILE A 350 -20.73 10.44 -24.84
N ALA A 351 -20.99 9.22 -24.36
CA ALA A 351 -20.60 8.00 -25.05
C ALA A 351 -21.38 7.82 -26.36
N MET A 352 -22.66 8.22 -26.39
CA MET A 352 -23.47 8.24 -27.61
C MET A 352 -22.90 9.16 -28.68
N ALA A 353 -22.56 10.40 -28.32
CA ALA A 353 -22.01 11.37 -29.27
C ALA A 353 -20.69 10.87 -29.87
N ILE A 354 -19.80 10.35 -29.03
CA ILE A 354 -18.52 9.77 -29.48
C ILE A 354 -18.76 8.55 -30.37
N TYR A 355 -19.74 7.71 -30.05
CA TYR A 355 -20.11 6.57 -30.89
C TYR A 355 -20.57 7.00 -32.28
N GLN A 356 -21.45 8.00 -32.37
CA GLN A 356 -21.93 8.54 -33.64
C GLN A 356 -20.81 9.21 -34.45
N GLU A 357 -19.87 9.89 -33.81
CA GLU A 357 -18.73 10.52 -34.48
C GLU A 357 -17.72 9.47 -34.99
N THR A 358 -17.40 8.48 -34.16
CA THR A 358 -16.37 7.47 -34.49
C THR A 358 -16.88 6.39 -35.45
N TRP A 359 -18.15 5.99 -35.36
CA TRP A 359 -18.73 4.91 -36.17
C TRP A 359 -19.79 5.38 -37.15
N GLY A 360 -20.42 6.53 -36.95
CA GLY A 360 -21.43 7.08 -37.86
C GLY A 360 -20.87 7.67 -39.15
N HIS A 361 -19.58 8.03 -39.21
CA HIS A 361 -18.91 8.45 -40.45
C HIS A 361 -18.55 7.29 -41.39
N SER A 362 -18.64 6.03 -40.94
CA SER A 362 -18.37 4.87 -41.82
C SER A 362 -19.48 4.60 -42.83
N THR A 363 -20.66 5.22 -42.68
CA THR A 363 -21.83 5.00 -43.56
C THR A 363 -22.08 6.14 -44.55
N SER A 364 -21.43 7.30 -44.41
CA SER A 364 -21.62 8.42 -45.35
C SER A 364 -20.80 8.31 -46.64
N SER A 365 -19.98 7.26 -46.83
CA SER A 365 -19.16 7.07 -48.03
C SER A 365 -19.45 5.84 -48.88
N VAL A 366 -20.54 5.09 -48.65
CA VAL A 366 -20.92 3.99 -49.56
C VAL A 366 -22.28 4.29 -50.18
N GLY A 367 -22.24 5.00 -51.30
CA GLY A 367 -23.32 4.93 -52.27
C GLY A 367 -23.44 3.50 -52.79
N SER A 368 -24.68 3.02 -52.85
CA SER A 368 -25.16 1.97 -53.77
C SER A 368 -24.25 0.74 -53.95
N SER A 369 -24.50 -0.30 -53.18
CA SER A 369 -24.47 -1.68 -53.69
C SER A 369 -25.07 -2.61 -52.66
N ASP A 370 -26.07 -3.35 -53.10
CA ASP A 370 -26.59 -4.53 -52.42
C ASP A 370 -25.44 -5.41 -51.92
N ASN A 371 -25.43 -5.73 -50.62
CA ASN A 371 -24.89 -6.99 -50.14
C ASN A 371 -25.41 -7.31 -48.73
N GLU A 372 -26.04 -8.47 -48.66
CA GLU A 372 -26.56 -9.13 -47.48
C GLU A 372 -25.44 -9.43 -46.47
N ALA A 373 -25.25 -8.52 -45.52
CA ALA A 373 -24.77 -8.80 -44.17
C ALA A 373 -24.82 -7.48 -43.40
N GLY A 374 -25.98 -7.15 -42.84
CA GLY A 374 -26.12 -6.02 -41.91
C GLY A 374 -25.22 -6.27 -40.70
N GLY A 375 -24.01 -5.69 -40.71
CA GLY A 375 -23.11 -5.78 -39.58
C GLY A 375 -23.77 -5.24 -38.30
N PRO A 376 -23.33 -5.68 -37.11
CA PRO A 376 -23.88 -5.25 -35.82
C PRO A 376 -23.90 -3.72 -35.64
N LEU A 377 -23.03 -3.00 -36.35
CA LEU A 377 -22.95 -1.54 -36.42
C LEU A 377 -24.17 -0.89 -37.09
N ASN A 378 -24.66 -1.44 -38.20
CA ASN A 378 -25.85 -0.91 -38.87
C ASN A 378 -27.11 -1.17 -38.04
N LEU A 379 -27.18 -2.32 -37.37
CA LEU A 379 -28.33 -2.69 -36.53
C LEU A 379 -28.43 -1.85 -35.26
N THR A 380 -27.30 -1.54 -34.62
CA THR A 380 -27.25 -0.63 -33.45
C THR A 380 -27.64 0.79 -33.84
N GLN A 381 -27.13 1.31 -34.96
CA GLN A 381 -27.50 2.65 -35.45
C GLN A 381 -28.99 2.74 -35.85
N THR A 382 -29.54 1.67 -36.46
CA THR A 382 -30.96 1.61 -36.80
C THR A 382 -31.84 1.56 -35.55
N ALA A 383 -31.42 0.81 -34.51
CA ALA A 383 -32.11 0.78 -33.23
C ALA A 383 -32.10 2.17 -32.56
N LEU A 384 -30.97 2.87 -32.57
CA LEU A 384 -30.87 4.23 -32.04
C LEU A 384 -31.85 5.21 -32.71
N LEU A 385 -31.89 5.21 -34.05
CA LEU A 385 -32.83 6.04 -34.81
C LEU A 385 -34.29 5.68 -34.53
N SER A 386 -34.59 4.40 -34.34
CA SER A 386 -35.96 3.97 -33.98
C SER A 386 -36.39 4.47 -32.60
N PHE A 387 -35.49 4.43 -31.62
CA PHE A 387 -35.78 4.92 -30.27
C PHE A 387 -35.95 6.45 -30.24
N ASP A 388 -35.16 7.20 -31.03
CA ASP A 388 -35.31 8.65 -31.11
C ASP A 388 -36.69 9.04 -31.70
N HIS A 389 -37.17 8.30 -32.70
CA HIS A 389 -38.52 8.48 -33.25
C HIS A 389 -39.64 8.13 -32.26
N GLU A 390 -39.43 7.14 -31.38
CA GLU A 390 -40.36 6.81 -30.31
C GLU A 390 -40.42 7.91 -29.24
N ASP A 391 -39.28 8.50 -28.87
CA ASP A 391 -39.22 9.63 -27.93
C ASP A 391 -39.90 10.88 -28.51
N ASP A 392 -39.70 11.18 -29.79
CA ASP A 392 -40.36 12.30 -30.45
C ASP A 392 -41.88 12.15 -30.36
N ARG A 393 -42.40 10.97 -30.67
CA ARG A 393 -43.84 10.65 -30.53
C ARG A 393 -44.33 10.71 -29.09
N ALA A 394 -43.55 10.20 -28.13
CA ALA A 394 -43.90 10.26 -26.71
C ALA A 394 -43.91 11.71 -26.19
N SER A 395 -42.97 12.55 -26.66
CA SER A 395 -42.88 13.96 -26.32
C SER A 395 -44.04 14.77 -26.92
N GLU A 396 -44.45 14.43 -28.14
CA GLU A 396 -45.62 15.00 -28.82
C GLU A 396 -46.92 14.60 -28.12
N ALA A 397 -47.08 13.33 -27.75
CA ALA A 397 -48.21 12.85 -26.97
C ALA A 397 -48.29 13.53 -25.60
N LYS A 398 -47.16 13.70 -24.90
CA LYS A 398 -47.08 14.42 -23.63
C LYS A 398 -47.48 15.89 -23.80
N LYS A 399 -47.01 16.56 -24.85
CA LYS A 399 -47.40 17.95 -25.17
C LYS A 399 -48.90 18.05 -25.47
N ALA A 400 -49.46 17.11 -26.23
CA ALA A 400 -50.89 17.07 -26.55
C ALA A 400 -51.76 16.84 -25.30
N VAL A 401 -51.36 15.95 -24.39
CA VAL A 401 -52.06 15.71 -23.12
C VAL A 401 -51.98 16.93 -22.20
N LEU A 402 -50.82 17.59 -22.11
CA LEU A 402 -50.67 18.82 -21.31
C LEU A 402 -51.45 20.00 -21.91
N ALA A 403 -51.57 20.09 -23.23
CA ALA A 403 -52.39 21.08 -23.91
C ALA A 403 -53.89 20.83 -23.63
N ALA A 404 -54.36 19.59 -23.78
CA ALA A 404 -55.73 19.20 -23.46
C ALA A 404 -56.07 19.45 -21.97
N TYR A 405 -55.11 19.18 -21.06
CA TYR A 405 -55.28 19.51 -19.64
C TYR A 405 -55.46 21.02 -19.43
N ARG A 406 -54.60 21.87 -20.03
CA ARG A 406 -54.72 23.33 -19.92
C ARG A 406 -56.07 23.85 -20.42
N GLU A 407 -56.60 23.26 -21.49
CA GLU A 407 -57.93 23.62 -22.04
C GLU A 407 -59.08 23.17 -21.12
N THR A 408 -58.99 21.99 -20.49
CA THR A 408 -60.01 21.51 -19.53
C THR A 408 -60.00 22.28 -18.22
N VAL A 409 -58.83 22.73 -17.74
CA VAL A 409 -58.72 23.61 -16.56
C VAL A 409 -59.31 25.00 -16.82
N SER A 410 -59.28 25.49 -18.07
CA SER A 410 -59.96 26.74 -18.43
C SER A 410 -61.49 26.62 -18.54
N HIS A 411 -62.04 25.39 -18.63
CA HIS A 411 -63.47 25.19 -18.89
C HIS A 411 -64.25 24.37 -17.83
N SER A 412 -63.64 23.84 -16.77
CA SER A 412 -64.42 23.14 -15.73
C SER A 412 -63.76 23.11 -14.35
N SER A 413 -64.58 23.31 -13.32
CA SER A 413 -64.26 23.07 -11.92
C SER A 413 -64.05 21.58 -11.66
N CYS A 414 -62.78 21.18 -11.65
CA CYS A 414 -62.12 20.04 -10.99
C CYS A 414 -63.00 18.87 -10.46
N SER A 415 -62.83 17.67 -11.05
CA SER A 415 -63.16 16.39 -10.39
C SER A 415 -61.88 15.60 -10.06
N PRO A 416 -61.75 15.04 -8.84
CA PRO A 416 -60.50 14.49 -8.30
C PRO A 416 -60.11 13.09 -8.81
N GLU A 417 -60.90 12.44 -9.66
CA GLU A 417 -60.62 11.08 -10.14
C GLU A 417 -59.52 11.03 -11.23
N LEU A 418 -59.29 12.11 -11.97
CA LEU A 418 -58.26 12.22 -13.02
C LEU A 418 -56.83 12.35 -12.46
N LEU A 419 -56.68 12.78 -11.20
CA LEU A 419 -55.38 12.90 -10.51
C LEU A 419 -54.75 11.52 -10.22
N VAL A 420 -55.57 10.48 -10.08
CA VAL A 420 -55.11 9.11 -9.79
C VAL A 420 -54.49 8.47 -11.05
N VAL A 421 -55.04 8.76 -12.23
CA VAL A 421 -54.54 8.21 -13.50
C VAL A 421 -53.19 8.83 -13.90
N LEU A 422 -52.97 10.12 -13.60
CA LEU A 422 -51.71 10.80 -13.89
C LEU A 422 -50.55 10.30 -13.00
N PHE A 423 -50.83 9.96 -11.73
CA PHE A 423 -49.82 9.43 -10.81
C PHE A 423 -49.31 8.04 -11.25
N THR A 424 -50.16 7.24 -11.90
CA THR A 424 -49.77 5.93 -12.44
C THR A 424 -48.95 5.99 -13.74
N VAL A 425 -49.06 7.07 -14.52
CA VAL A 425 -48.38 7.19 -15.83
C VAL A 425 -47.03 7.92 -15.72
N ILE A 426 -46.81 8.74 -14.69
CA ILE A 426 -45.55 9.47 -14.49
C ILE A 426 -44.50 8.64 -13.72
N HIS A 427 -44.92 7.55 -13.05
CA HIS A 427 -44.04 6.69 -12.23
C HIS A 427 -43.71 5.30 -12.82
N ARG A 428 -44.08 5.04 -14.08
CA ARG A 428 -43.54 3.94 -14.89
C ARG A 428 -42.73 4.53 -16.03
#